data_AF-A0AAW7EC04-F1
#
_entry.id   AF-A0AAW7EC04-F1
#
_cell.length_a   1.000
_cell.length_b   1.000
_cell.length_c   1.000
_cell.angle_alpha   90.00
_cell.angle_beta   90.00
_cell.angle_gamma   90.00
#
_symmetry.space_group_name_H-M   'P 1'
#
loop_
_entity.id
_entity.type
_entity.pdbx_description
1 polymer ?
#
loop_
_entity_poly.entity_id
_entity_poly.type
_entity_poly.pdbx_seq_one_letter_code
_entity_poly.pdbx_strand_id
1 'polypeptide(L)' 'MNVDAQPIGQPPSLMVQIQNAPDLTTLDVLEIDVGSRHPDIQPKLMGCIRARRFELENGPDGDAQ' A
#
# COMPACT_ATOMS: atom_id res chain seq x y z
N MET A 1 24.96 -19.81 7.61
CA MET A 1 23.92 -18.81 7.30
C MET A 1 23.54 -19.00 5.84
N ASN A 2 22.63 -19.93 5.55
CA ASN A 2 22.07 -19.99 4.20
C ASN A 2 20.93 -18.97 4.18
N VAL A 3 21.12 -17.91 3.40
CA VAL A 3 20.15 -16.85 3.18
C VAL A 3 18.96 -17.50 2.49
N ASP A 4 17.89 -17.75 3.24
CA ASP A 4 16.64 -18.29 2.73
C ASP A 4 16.15 -17.39 1.61
N ALA A 5 16.07 -17.99 0.44
CA ALA A 5 15.66 -17.34 -0.78
C ALA A 5 14.23 -16.80 -0.58
N GLN A 6 14.11 -15.49 -0.78
CA GLN A 6 12.84 -14.78 -0.96
C GLN A 6 11.83 -15.66 -1.71
N PRO A 7 10.61 -15.90 -1.19
CA PRO A 7 9.52 -16.36 -2.04
C PRO A 7 9.09 -15.18 -2.93
N ILE A 8 9.87 -14.96 -3.99
CA ILE A 8 9.49 -14.20 -5.18
C ILE A 8 8.36 -15.02 -5.84
N GLY A 9 7.13 -14.79 -5.40
CA GLY A 9 5.99 -15.59 -5.86
C GLY A 9 4.69 -15.43 -5.07
N GLN A 10 4.64 -14.55 -4.06
CA GLN A 10 3.33 -14.16 -3.52
C GLN A 10 2.60 -13.31 -4.58
N PRO A 11 1.31 -13.59 -4.89
CA PRO A 11 0.51 -12.74 -5.76
C PRO A 11 0.62 -11.29 -5.27
N PRO A 12 0.59 -10.28 -6.16
CA PRO A 12 0.96 -8.91 -5.82
C PRO A 12 0.26 -8.49 -4.53
N SER A 13 1.05 -8.44 -3.46
CA SER A 13 0.52 -8.17 -2.13
C SER A 13 -0.10 -6.79 -2.16
N LEU A 14 -1.19 -6.57 -1.43
CA LEU A 14 -1.83 -5.25 -1.32
C LEU A 14 -0.81 -4.13 -1.10
N MET A 15 0.29 -4.43 -0.40
CA MET A 15 1.47 -3.58 -0.24
C MET A 15 2.04 -2.99 -1.54
N VAL A 16 2.18 -3.79 -2.60
CA VAL A 16 2.64 -3.33 -3.91
C VAL A 16 1.58 -2.44 -4.57
N GLN A 17 0.30 -2.81 -4.46
CA GLN A 17 -0.79 -2.02 -5.01
C GLN A 17 -0.85 -0.64 -4.34
N ILE A 18 -0.65 -0.59 -3.02
CA ILE A 18 -0.57 0.64 -2.23
C ILE A 18 0.60 1.51 -2.68
N GLN A 19 1.81 0.94 -2.84
CA GLN A 19 2.98 1.69 -3.29
C GLN A 19 2.85 2.20 -4.74
N ASN A 20 2.16 1.45 -5.59
CA ASN A 20 1.91 1.83 -6.99
C ASN A 20 0.59 2.59 -7.17
N ALA A 21 -0.12 2.93 -6.08
CA ALA A 21 -1.40 3.61 -6.18
C ALA A 21 -1.20 4.98 -6.84
N PRO A 22 -1.90 5.27 -7.96
CA PRO A 22 -1.72 6.53 -8.67
C PRO A 22 -2.34 7.71 -7.91
N ASP A 23 -3.43 7.47 -7.18
CA ASP A 23 -4.22 8.52 -6.53
C ASP A 23 -4.80 8.07 -5.18
N LEU A 24 -5.26 9.06 -4.40
CA LEU A 24 -5.94 8.84 -3.12
C LEU A 24 -7.18 7.95 -3.26
N THR A 25 -7.91 8.06 -4.38
CA THR A 25 -9.08 7.20 -4.67
C THR A 25 -8.69 5.72 -4.73
N THR A 26 -7.59 5.39 -5.41
CA THR A 26 -7.11 4.00 -5.49
C THR A 26 -6.59 3.54 -4.12
N LEU A 27 -5.98 4.46 -3.38
CA LEU A 27 -5.47 4.20 -2.04
C LEU A 27 -6.58 3.92 -1.03
N ASP A 28 -7.73 4.61 -1.12
CA ASP A 28 -8.91 4.43 -0.29
C ASP A 28 -9.57 3.07 -0.54
N VAL A 29 -9.66 2.64 -1.81
CA VAL A 29 -10.12 1.28 -2.16
C VAL A 29 -9.20 0.21 -1.54
N LEU A 30 -7.89 0.45 -1.55
CA LEU A 30 -6.92 -0.46 -0.93
C LEU A 30 -7.03 -0.46 0.59
N GLU A 31 -7.36 0.67 1.22
CA GLU A 31 -7.64 0.78 2.66
C GLU A 31 -8.81 -0.12 3.10
N ILE A 32 -9.87 -0.15 2.30
CA ILE A 32 -11.03 -1.02 2.54
C ILE A 32 -10.62 -2.50 2.42
N ASP A 33 -9.87 -2.85 1.37
CA ASP A 33 -9.40 -4.22 1.15
C ASP A 33 -8.50 -4.69 2.29
N VAL A 34 -7.63 -3.80 2.80
CA VAL A 34 -6.79 -4.02 3.99
C VAL A 34 -7.63 -4.25 5.24
N GLY A 35 -8.68 -3.46 5.47
CA GLY A 35 -9.60 -3.65 6.60
C GLY A 35 -10.30 -5.01 6.59
N SER A 36 -10.48 -5.61 5.40
CA SER A 36 -11.01 -6.98 5.24
C SER A 36 -9.94 -8.08 5.41
N ARG A 37 -8.64 -7.72 5.46
CA ARG A 37 -7.54 -8.68 5.67
C ARG A 37 -7.33 -9.04 7.13
N HIS A 38 -6.46 -10.03 7.34
CA HIS A 38 -6.09 -10.55 8.64
C HIS A 38 -5.52 -9.43 9.55
N PRO A 39 -5.94 -9.36 10.84
CA PRO A 39 -5.54 -8.28 11.76
C PRO A 39 -4.01 -8.19 11.98
N ASP A 40 -3.29 -9.29 11.75
CA ASP A 40 -1.83 -9.34 11.85
C ASP A 40 -1.12 -8.59 10.71
N ILE A 41 -1.71 -8.58 9.50
CA ILE A 41 -1.15 -7.92 8.32
C ILE A 41 -1.70 -6.50 8.09
N GLN A 42 -2.84 -6.18 8.70
CA GLN A 42 -3.44 -4.85 8.70
C GLN A 42 -2.45 -3.73 9.07
N PRO A 43 -1.74 -3.76 10.21
CA PRO A 43 -0.85 -2.67 10.60
C PRO A 43 0.30 -2.46 9.61
N LYS A 44 0.77 -3.54 8.98
CA LYS A 44 1.86 -3.49 7.99
C LYS A 44 1.41 -2.82 6.68
N LEU A 45 0.18 -3.09 6.23
CA LEU A 45 -0.39 -2.48 5.03
C LEU A 45 -0.85 -1.05 5.27
N MET A 46 -1.47 -0.79 6.43
CA MET A 46 -1.83 0.56 6.90
C MET A 46 -0.62 1.50 6.94
N GLY A 47 0.56 1.00 7.34
CA GLY A 47 1.80 1.77 7.29
C GLY A 47 2.15 2.25 5.87
N CYS A 48 2.01 1.36 4.87
CA CYS A 48 2.21 1.71 3.47
C CYS A 48 1.15 2.70 2.96
N ILE A 49 -0.12 2.53 3.38
CA ILE A 49 -1.22 3.42 2.99
C ILE A 49 -0.94 4.82 3.49
N ARG A 50 -0.59 4.95 4.77
CA ARG A 50 -0.29 6.26 5.37
C ARG A 50 0.88 6.96 4.68
N ALA A 51 1.93 6.21 4.35
CA ALA A 51 3.09 6.74 3.62
C ALA A 51 2.68 7.22 2.22
N ARG A 52 1.96 6.39 1.45
CA ARG A 52 1.51 6.76 0.11
C ARG A 52 0.53 7.93 0.13
N ARG A 53 -0.38 7.95 1.11
CA ARG A 53 -1.38 9.02 1.30
C ARG A 53 -0.68 10.34 1.52
N PHE A 54 0.36 10.34 2.36
CA PHE A 54 1.19 11.51 2.59
C PHE A 54 1.91 11.95 1.32
N GLU A 55 2.52 11.03 0.55
CA GLU A 55 3.20 11.39 -0.71
C GLU A 55 2.24 11.97 -1.76
N LEU A 56 1.03 11.43 -1.87
CA LEU A 56 0.02 11.91 -2.80
C LEU A 56 -0.58 13.26 -2.36
N GLU A 57 -0.81 13.43 -1.05
CA GLU A 57 -1.31 14.68 -0.47
C GLU A 57 -0.25 15.80 -0.46
N ASN A 58 1.03 15.47 -0.36
CA ASN A 58 2.16 16.41 -0.34
C ASN A 58 2.91 16.50 -1.67
N GLY A 59 2.50 15.74 -2.68
CA GLY A 59 3.07 15.73 -4.04
C GLY A 59 2.58 16.90 -4.88
N PRO A 60 3.24 17.21 -6.02
CA PRO A 60 2.95 18.38 -6.85
C PRO A 60 1.59 18.37 -7.56
N ASP A 61 0.81 17.29 -7.46
CA ASP A 61 -0.58 17.20 -7.92
C ASP A 61 -1.59 17.74 -6.89
N GLY A 62 -1.16 18.64 -6.01
CA GLY A 62 -2.02 19.43 -5.12
C GLY A 62 -2.85 20.51 -5.83
N ASP A 63 -2.81 20.60 -7.17
CA ASP A 63 -3.55 21.61 -7.95
C ASP A 63 -3.88 21.10 -9.37
N ALA A 64 -5.01 20.39 -9.49
CA ALA A 64 -5.75 20.27 -10.75
C ALA A 64 -7.21 19.86 -10.47
N GLN A 65 -7.92 20.61 -9.62
CA GLN A 65 -9.38 20.66 -9.69
C GLN A 65 -9.92 22.04 -9.30
#